data_AF-A0A2V5PMW1-F1
#
_entry.id   AF-A0A2V5PMW1-F1
#
_cell.length_a   1.000
_cell.length_b   1.000
_cell.length_c   1.000
_cell.angle_alpha   90.00
_cell.angle_beta   90.00
_cell.angle_gamma   90.00
#
_symmetry.space_group_name_H-M   'P 1'
#
loop_
_entity.id
_entity.type
_entity.pdbx_description
1 polymer ?
#
loop_
_entity_poly.entity_id
_entity_poly.type
_entity_poly.pdbx_seq_one_letter_code
_entity_poly.pdbx_strand_id
1 'polypeptide(L)'
;MAGVSMDPPQRSLEPGPQREHHAFADGGGDFWGARARSCAAPEHTGGQLAAGNATMRNDAFTLMEMMLALAVSAIALAGIGSVFYSAVHLRERTAAMLDEAGPLQHALQILRRDLQGAVPPGGSYSLAGDFKIQSASGEAGQQSLQLFSCTDAIGENAPWGDVQEIIYALRPATNAAQGAGMDLFRTVTRNLLATVVEPEDQWLLGKVQSLEVAGYD
;
A
#
# COMPACT_ATOMS: atom_id res chain seq x y z
N MET A 1 -9.43 61.46 -24.73
CA MET A 1 -8.35 60.92 -25.59
C MET A 1 -7.21 60.56 -24.64
N ALA A 2 -6.74 59.34 -24.49
CA ALA A 2 -6.94 58.09 -25.23
C ALA A 2 -6.93 56.92 -24.22
N GLY A 3 -7.81 55.94 -24.43
CA GLY A 3 -7.81 54.67 -23.70
C GLY A 3 -6.80 53.72 -24.31
N VAL A 4 -6.03 53.03 -23.47
CA VAL A 4 -5.16 51.94 -23.87
C VAL A 4 -5.85 50.65 -23.47
N SER A 5 -6.39 49.97 -24.47
CA SER A 5 -6.95 48.62 -24.39
C SER A 5 -5.79 47.64 -24.59
N MET A 6 -5.54 46.78 -23.62
CA MET A 6 -4.61 45.65 -23.71
C MET A 6 -5.43 44.37 -23.74
N ASP A 7 -5.46 43.72 -24.91
CA ASP A 7 -5.94 42.34 -25.08
C ASP A 7 -4.88 41.35 -24.56
N PRO A 8 -5.28 40.27 -23.85
CA PRO A 8 -4.38 39.19 -23.50
C PRO A 8 -4.12 38.26 -24.71
N PRO A 9 -2.92 37.66 -24.82
CA PRO A 9 -2.64 36.70 -25.89
C PRO A 9 -3.41 35.39 -25.67
N GLN A 10 -4.26 35.04 -26.64
CA GLN A 10 -4.85 33.72 -26.79
C GLN A 10 -3.74 32.68 -26.98
N ARG A 11 -3.61 31.74 -26.04
CA ARG A 11 -2.75 30.56 -26.18
C ARG A 11 -3.60 29.41 -26.69
N SER A 12 -3.33 28.99 -27.91
CA SER A 12 -3.99 27.87 -28.60
C SER A 12 -3.75 26.54 -27.86
N LEU A 13 -4.83 25.80 -27.66
CA LEU A 13 -4.83 24.41 -27.19
C LEU A 13 -4.33 23.49 -28.32
N GLU A 14 -3.17 22.86 -28.13
CA GLU A 14 -2.71 21.75 -28.97
C GLU A 14 -3.25 20.40 -28.45
N PRO A 15 -3.80 19.52 -29.32
CA PRO A 15 -4.20 18.17 -28.95
C PRO A 15 -3.17 17.09 -29.35
N GLY A 16 -2.88 16.15 -28.43
CA GLY A 16 -2.30 14.82 -28.68
C GLY A 16 -0.77 14.69 -28.55
N PRO A 17 -0.24 13.51 -28.11
CA PRO A 17 -0.44 12.28 -28.86
C PRO A 17 -0.94 11.06 -28.04
N GLN A 18 -1.30 10.05 -28.83
CA GLN A 18 -2.09 8.86 -28.53
C GLN A 18 -1.47 7.87 -27.54
N ARG A 19 -2.35 7.20 -26.79
CA ARG A 19 -2.05 5.98 -26.03
C ARG A 19 -1.84 4.82 -27.00
N GLU A 20 -0.62 4.30 -27.04
CA GLU A 20 -0.32 3.05 -27.74
C GLU A 20 -0.74 1.85 -26.89
N HIS A 21 -1.68 1.08 -27.44
CA HIS A 21 -2.05 -0.24 -26.98
C HIS A 21 -0.99 -1.24 -27.46
N HIS A 22 -0.24 -1.86 -26.55
CA HIS A 22 0.56 -3.04 -26.88
C HIS A 22 -0.22 -4.32 -26.60
N ALA A 23 -0.35 -5.08 -27.68
CA ALA A 23 -1.11 -6.30 -27.81
C ALA A 23 -0.37 -7.53 -27.24
N PHE A 24 -1.22 -8.44 -26.81
CA PHE A 24 -1.06 -9.86 -26.52
C PHE A 24 -0.15 -10.57 -27.55
N ALA A 25 0.93 -11.21 -27.08
CA ALA A 25 1.72 -12.14 -27.87
C ALA A 25 1.43 -13.57 -27.38
N ASP A 26 0.64 -14.26 -28.20
CA ASP A 26 0.36 -15.69 -28.15
C ASP A 26 1.54 -16.46 -28.76
N GLY A 27 2.11 -17.38 -27.99
CA GLY A 27 3.33 -18.12 -28.33
C GLY A 27 3.02 -19.57 -28.63
N GLY A 28 2.63 -19.83 -29.89
CA GLY A 28 2.49 -21.18 -30.45
C GLY A 28 3.85 -21.89 -30.61
N GLY A 29 3.86 -23.17 -30.29
CA GLY A 29 5.00 -24.07 -30.46
C GLY A 29 4.53 -25.45 -30.90
N ASP A 30 4.14 -25.56 -32.16
CA ASP A 30 4.02 -26.84 -32.86
C ASP A 30 5.42 -27.36 -33.22
N PHE A 31 5.78 -28.56 -32.77
CA PHE A 31 6.92 -29.28 -33.33
C PHE A 31 6.56 -30.69 -33.76
N TRP A 32 6.69 -30.87 -35.08
CA TRP A 32 6.47 -32.05 -35.88
C TRP A 32 7.53 -33.14 -35.66
N GLY A 33 7.12 -34.40 -35.82
CA GLY A 33 8.06 -35.54 -35.80
C GLY A 33 7.50 -36.83 -36.40
N ALA A 34 6.83 -36.77 -37.55
CA ALA A 34 6.48 -37.95 -38.34
C ALA A 34 7.71 -38.45 -39.12
N ARG A 35 8.12 -39.71 -38.90
CA ARG A 35 8.99 -40.44 -39.83
C ARG A 35 8.36 -41.78 -40.17
N ALA A 36 7.78 -41.83 -41.36
CA ALA A 36 7.56 -43.05 -42.11
C ALA A 36 8.81 -43.36 -42.94
N ARG A 37 9.20 -44.63 -43.02
CA ARG A 37 9.78 -45.27 -44.22
C ARG A 37 9.76 -46.80 -44.08
N SER A 38 8.91 -47.40 -44.91
CA SER A 38 8.95 -48.75 -45.49
C SER A 38 10.23 -48.94 -46.35
N CYS A 39 10.70 -50.10 -46.81
CA CYS A 39 10.09 -51.36 -47.27
C CYS A 39 11.15 -52.49 -47.22
N ALA A 40 10.73 -53.76 -47.05
CA ALA A 40 11.20 -54.92 -47.83
C ALA A 40 10.42 -56.19 -47.43
N ALA A 41 9.99 -56.96 -48.44
CA ALA A 41 9.38 -58.30 -48.38
C ALA A 41 10.18 -59.22 -49.33
N PRO A 42 9.83 -60.51 -49.54
CA PRO A 42 9.43 -61.60 -48.64
C PRO A 42 10.39 -62.82 -48.79
N GLU A 43 10.31 -63.84 -47.94
CA GLU A 43 10.23 -65.27 -48.35
C GLU A 43 10.25 -66.24 -47.15
N HIS A 44 9.56 -67.36 -47.38
CA HIS A 44 9.12 -68.39 -46.44
C HIS A 44 10.27 -69.19 -45.78
N THR A 45 10.08 -69.64 -44.52
CA THR A 45 9.71 -71.05 -44.20
C THR A 45 9.75 -71.33 -42.68
N GLY A 46 8.71 -72.01 -42.20
CA GLY A 46 8.81 -73.04 -41.16
C GLY A 46 8.91 -72.60 -39.69
N GLY A 47 7.85 -72.89 -38.91
CA GLY A 47 7.88 -72.83 -37.44
C GLY A 47 6.60 -72.20 -36.90
N GLN A 48 5.48 -72.91 -36.92
CA GLN A 48 5.04 -73.73 -35.78
C GLN A 48 4.64 -72.90 -34.55
N LEU A 49 3.33 -72.75 -34.39
CA LEU A 49 2.58 -72.79 -33.14
C LEU A 49 3.10 -71.92 -32.00
N ALA A 50 2.63 -70.68 -31.97
CA ALA A 50 1.97 -70.17 -30.78
C ALA A 50 1.12 -68.97 -31.22
N ALA A 51 -0.19 -69.15 -31.25
CA ALA A 51 -1.06 -68.04 -30.92
C ALA A 51 -0.66 -67.62 -29.50
N GLY A 52 0.31 -66.70 -29.42
CA GLY A 52 0.51 -65.86 -28.27
C GLY A 52 -0.80 -65.10 -28.14
N ASN A 53 -1.76 -65.73 -27.47
CA ASN A 53 -2.73 -65.00 -26.69
C ASN A 53 -1.86 -64.05 -25.87
N ALA A 54 -1.72 -62.82 -26.38
CA ALA A 54 -1.70 -61.66 -25.53
C ALA A 54 -3.01 -61.77 -24.78
N THR A 55 -3.00 -62.60 -23.73
CA THR A 55 -3.89 -62.48 -22.61
C THR A 55 -3.69 -61.03 -22.23
N MET A 56 -4.61 -60.18 -22.69
CA MET A 56 -4.88 -58.96 -21.98
C MET A 56 -5.14 -59.45 -20.57
N ARG A 57 -4.11 -59.39 -19.73
CA ARG A 57 -4.26 -59.52 -18.30
C ARG A 57 -5.17 -58.35 -17.98
N ASN A 58 -6.46 -58.64 -17.92
CA ASN A 58 -7.36 -57.82 -17.15
C ASN A 58 -6.92 -58.03 -15.71
N ASP A 59 -5.87 -57.30 -15.33
CA ASP A 59 -5.57 -57.00 -13.94
C ASP A 59 -6.71 -56.08 -13.50
N ALA A 60 -7.84 -56.70 -13.19
CA ALA A 60 -8.97 -56.01 -12.62
C ALA A 60 -8.55 -55.59 -11.21
N PHE A 61 -8.40 -54.28 -11.03
CA PHE A 61 -8.10 -53.68 -9.74
C PHE A 61 -9.11 -54.19 -8.70
N THR A 62 -8.59 -54.78 -7.62
CA THR A 62 -9.44 -55.32 -6.56
C THR A 62 -10.17 -54.16 -5.87
N LEU A 63 -11.37 -54.41 -5.34
CA LEU A 63 -12.18 -53.40 -4.64
C LEU A 63 -11.39 -52.78 -3.47
N MET A 64 -10.55 -53.57 -2.79
CA MET A 64 -9.66 -53.08 -1.73
C MET A 64 -8.60 -52.10 -2.24
N GLU A 65 -8.08 -52.28 -3.46
CA GLU A 65 -7.06 -51.41 -4.03
C GLU A 65 -7.63 -50.04 -4.40
N MET A 66 -8.83 -50.01 -4.98
CA MET A 66 -9.54 -48.75 -5.24
C MET A 66 -9.93 -48.04 -3.93
N MET A 67 -10.38 -48.78 -2.91
CA MET A 67 -10.65 -48.20 -1.60
C MET A 67 -9.38 -47.66 -0.92
N LEU A 68 -8.25 -48.36 -1.01
CA LEU A 68 -6.97 -47.90 -0.49
C LEU A 68 -6.50 -46.64 -1.21
N ALA A 69 -6.57 -46.61 -2.54
CA ALA A 69 -6.21 -45.46 -3.35
C ALA A 69 -7.06 -44.23 -2.99
N LEU A 70 -8.37 -44.42 -2.82
CA LEU A 70 -9.29 -43.36 -2.37
C LEU A 70 -8.97 -42.88 -0.95
N ALA A 71 -8.68 -43.80 -0.02
CA ALA A 71 -8.32 -43.46 1.36
C ALA A 71 -7.04 -42.62 1.41
N VAL A 72 -6.00 -43.02 0.68
CA VAL A 72 -4.73 -42.27 0.61
C VAL A 72 -4.94 -40.92 -0.09
N SER A 73 -5.73 -40.88 -1.16
CA SER A 73 -6.04 -39.64 -1.88
C SER A 73 -6.80 -38.65 -0.99
N ALA A 74 -7.77 -39.12 -0.20
CA ALA A 74 -8.52 -38.28 0.73
C ALA A 74 -7.61 -37.66 1.80
N ILE A 75 -6.68 -38.44 2.36
CA ILE A 75 -5.69 -37.94 3.34
C ILE A 75 -4.76 -36.92 2.68
N ALA A 76 -4.27 -37.19 1.47
CA ALA A 76 -3.41 -36.27 0.73
C ALA A 76 -4.12 -34.93 0.45
N LEU A 77 -5.37 -34.96 -0.02
CA LEU A 77 -6.17 -33.76 -0.27
C LEU A 77 -6.47 -32.99 1.02
N ALA A 78 -6.77 -33.67 2.12
CA ALA A 78 -6.96 -33.03 3.42
C ALA A 78 -5.67 -32.33 3.91
N GLY A 79 -4.52 -32.99 3.77
CA GLY A 79 -3.21 -32.42 4.07
C GLY A 79 -2.93 -31.15 3.25
N ILE A 80 -3.04 -31.23 1.93
CA ILE A 80 -2.83 -30.08 1.03
C ILE A 80 -3.82 -28.95 1.35
N GLY A 81 -5.10 -29.28 1.54
CA GLY A 81 -6.13 -28.30 1.89
C GLY A 81 -5.82 -27.58 3.20
N SER A 82 -5.34 -28.30 4.23
CA SER A 82 -4.98 -27.71 5.51
C SER A 82 -3.79 -26.74 5.42
N VAL A 83 -2.75 -27.08 4.65
CA VAL A 83 -1.57 -26.22 4.46
C VAL A 83 -1.96 -24.99 3.65
N PHE A 84 -2.74 -25.16 2.58
CA PHE A 84 -3.22 -24.05 1.77
C PHE A 84 -4.10 -23.10 2.59
N TYR A 85 -5.05 -23.64 3.35
CA TYR A 85 -5.90 -22.85 4.25
C TYR A 85 -5.05 -22.08 5.27
N SER A 86 -4.08 -22.75 5.89
CA SER A 86 -3.17 -22.12 6.84
C SER A 86 -2.34 -20.99 6.21
N ALA A 87 -1.83 -21.21 4.99
CA ALA A 87 -1.03 -20.22 4.28
C ALA A 87 -1.85 -18.99 3.87
N VAL A 88 -3.06 -19.19 3.33
CA VAL A 88 -3.96 -18.09 2.96
C VAL A 88 -4.35 -17.29 4.20
N HIS A 89 -4.73 -17.98 5.29
CA HIS A 89 -5.15 -17.30 6.50
C HIS A 89 -4.00 -16.55 7.20
N LEU A 90 -2.78 -17.08 7.13
CA LEU A 90 -1.60 -16.37 7.62
C LEU A 90 -1.35 -15.10 6.80
N ARG A 91 -1.43 -15.18 5.46
CA ARG A 91 -1.29 -14.03 4.58
C ARG A 91 -2.34 -12.96 4.88
N GLU A 92 -3.59 -13.35 5.09
CA GLU A 92 -4.67 -12.43 5.47
C GLU A 92 -4.38 -11.75 6.81
N ARG A 93 -3.91 -12.50 7.82
CA ARG A 93 -3.52 -11.92 9.11
C ARG A 93 -2.36 -10.94 8.97
N THR A 94 -1.34 -11.27 8.18
CA THR A 94 -0.22 -10.36 7.93
C THR A 94 -0.68 -9.10 7.20
N ALA A 95 -1.56 -9.23 6.20
CA ALA A 95 -2.14 -8.07 5.51
C ALA A 95 -2.94 -7.18 6.47
N ALA A 96 -3.80 -7.77 7.31
CA ALA A 96 -4.57 -7.04 8.31
C ALA A 96 -3.68 -6.31 9.34
N MET A 97 -2.58 -6.94 9.77
CA MET A 97 -1.61 -6.30 10.66
C MET A 97 -0.88 -5.13 9.99
N LEU A 98 -0.55 -5.23 8.70
CA LEU A 98 0.04 -4.11 7.96
C LEU A 98 -0.96 -2.96 7.79
N ASP A 99 -2.21 -3.27 7.46
CA ASP A 99 -3.26 -2.27 7.31
C ASP A 99 -3.52 -1.52 8.63
N GLU A 100 -3.43 -2.22 9.78
CA GLU A 100 -3.51 -1.60 11.10
C GLU A 100 -2.38 -0.59 11.37
N ALA A 101 -1.19 -0.79 10.79
CA ALA A 101 -0.06 0.12 10.92
C ALA A 101 -0.12 1.34 9.97
N GLY A 102 -1.03 1.34 8.99
CA GLY A 102 -1.17 2.40 7.99
C GLY A 102 -1.34 3.81 8.59
N PRO A 103 -2.30 4.04 9.49
CA PRO A 103 -2.52 5.36 10.12
C PRO A 103 -1.29 5.88 10.88
N LEU A 104 -0.58 4.99 11.59
CA LEU A 104 0.64 5.35 12.32
C LEU A 104 1.75 5.79 11.37
N GLN A 105 1.99 5.03 10.30
CA GLN A 105 2.99 5.39 9.31
C GLN A 105 2.66 6.74 8.64
N HIS A 106 1.40 6.95 8.29
CA HIS A 106 0.94 8.21 7.72
C HIS A 106 1.18 9.40 8.68
N ALA A 107 0.82 9.26 9.96
CA ALA A 107 1.07 10.29 10.98
C ALA A 107 2.56 10.61 11.13
N LEU A 108 3.43 9.60 11.14
CA LEU A 108 4.89 9.78 11.20
C LEU A 108 5.46 10.45 9.95
N GLN A 109 4.92 10.16 8.76
CA GLN A 109 5.36 10.84 7.53
C GLN A 109 5.00 12.32 7.54
N ILE A 110 3.82 12.68 8.04
CA ILE A 110 3.41 14.07 8.23
C ILE A 110 4.34 14.76 9.24
N LEU A 111 4.52 14.17 10.42
CA LEU A 111 5.40 14.72 11.46
C LEU A 111 6.83 14.90 10.95
N ARG A 112 7.38 13.90 10.26
CA ARG A 112 8.71 13.95 9.66
C ARG A 112 8.80 15.08 8.64
N ARG A 113 7.82 15.19 7.74
CA ARG A 113 7.78 16.25 6.72
C ARG A 113 7.81 17.62 7.39
N ASP A 114 6.96 17.85 8.39
CA ASP A 114 6.85 19.12 9.09
C ASP A 114 8.12 19.48 9.86
N LEU A 115 8.75 18.50 10.52
CA LEU A 115 10.04 18.68 11.19
C LEU A 115 11.18 18.95 10.20
N GLN A 116 11.18 18.31 9.03
CA GLN A 116 12.19 18.54 7.99
C GLN A 116 12.08 19.93 7.37
N GLY A 117 10.86 20.48 7.30
CA GLY A 117 10.64 21.86 6.86
C GLY A 117 10.61 22.90 7.98
N ALA A 118 10.98 22.52 9.21
CA ALA A 118 10.92 23.41 10.35
C ALA A 118 11.86 24.61 10.15
N VAL A 119 11.34 25.81 10.41
CA VAL A 119 12.08 27.07 10.31
C VAL A 119 12.87 27.28 11.61
N PRO A 120 14.17 27.61 11.54
CA PRO A 120 14.97 27.84 12.73
C PRO A 120 14.48 29.06 13.52
N PRO A 121 14.48 29.00 14.86
CA PRO A 121 14.09 30.13 15.70
C PRO A 121 15.13 31.26 15.62
N GLY A 122 14.69 32.51 15.81
CA GLY A 122 15.61 33.65 16.03
C GLY A 122 16.04 34.46 14.79
N GLY A 123 15.40 34.30 13.64
CA GLY A 123 15.66 35.16 12.48
C GLY A 123 15.05 36.56 12.64
N SER A 124 15.84 37.63 12.48
CA SER A 124 15.39 39.03 12.65
C SER A 124 14.27 39.50 11.72
N TYR A 125 13.94 38.71 10.69
CA TYR A 125 12.91 39.00 9.69
C TYR A 125 11.92 37.83 9.50
N SER A 126 11.94 36.84 10.39
CA SER A 126 11.08 35.67 10.26
C SER A 126 9.77 35.90 10.98
N LEU A 127 8.64 35.67 10.29
CA LEU A 127 7.32 35.55 10.92
C LEU A 127 7.24 34.30 11.81
N ALA A 128 8.22 33.41 11.73
CA ALA A 128 8.34 32.25 12.60
C ALA A 128 8.79 32.67 14.00
N GLY A 129 8.01 32.26 15.00
CA GLY A 129 8.41 32.33 16.40
C GLY A 129 9.33 31.18 16.80
N ASP A 130 9.52 31.03 18.11
CA ASP A 130 10.37 29.98 18.66
C ASP A 130 9.76 28.58 18.53
N PHE A 131 10.64 27.57 18.49
CA PHE A 131 10.26 26.18 18.64
C PHE A 131 9.97 25.89 20.13
N LYS A 132 8.74 25.49 20.45
CA LYS A 132 8.29 25.35 21.85
C LYS A 132 7.79 23.94 22.13
N ILE A 133 8.27 23.37 23.22
CA ILE A 133 7.71 22.16 23.82
C ILE A 133 7.00 22.62 25.09
N GLN A 134 5.68 22.43 25.16
CA GLN A 134 4.89 22.80 26.32
C GLN A 134 4.39 21.54 27.00
N SER A 135 4.50 21.47 28.32
CA SER A 135 3.89 20.39 29.11
C SER A 135 2.66 20.95 29.82
N ALA A 136 1.50 20.33 29.61
CA ALA A 136 0.30 20.72 30.33
C ALA A 136 0.45 20.37 31.81
N SER A 137 0.41 21.37 32.68
CA SER A 137 0.51 21.17 34.13
C SER A 137 -0.80 20.59 34.68
N GLY A 138 -0.89 19.26 34.81
CA GLY A 138 -2.04 18.61 35.46
C GLY A 138 -2.32 17.17 35.03
N GLU A 139 -1.94 16.79 33.81
CA GLU A 139 -2.12 15.43 33.28
C GLU A 139 -0.76 14.92 32.78
N ALA A 140 -0.20 13.94 33.49
CA ALA A 140 1.07 13.34 33.11
C ALA A 140 0.96 12.71 31.71
N GLY A 141 1.73 13.21 30.74
CA GLY A 141 1.78 12.68 29.36
C GLY A 141 1.14 13.55 28.28
N GLN A 142 0.58 14.72 28.62
CA GLN A 142 0.18 15.74 27.65
C GLN A 142 1.28 16.77 27.43
N GLN A 143 2.24 16.44 26.57
CA GLN A 143 3.09 17.46 25.96
C GLN A 143 2.46 17.94 24.64
N SER A 144 2.70 19.20 24.30
CA SER A 144 2.44 19.74 22.98
C SER A 144 3.73 20.25 22.36
N LEU A 145 3.81 20.11 21.06
CA LEU A 145 4.92 20.59 20.26
C LEU A 145 4.42 21.66 19.31
N GLN A 146 5.01 22.85 19.40
CA GLN A 146 4.73 24.00 18.55
C GLN A 146 5.98 24.35 17.74
N LEU A 147 5.81 24.43 16.42
CA LEU A 147 6.88 24.75 15.49
C LEU A 147 6.33 25.51 14.28
N PHE A 148 7.22 26.16 13.55
CA PHE A 148 6.90 26.80 12.27
C PHE A 148 7.54 26.00 11.14
N SER A 149 6.81 25.78 10.05
CA SER A 149 7.29 24.97 8.92
C SER A 149 6.90 25.57 7.57
N CYS A 150 7.66 25.26 6.52
CA CYS A 150 7.40 25.68 5.13
C CYS A 150 6.93 24.51 4.23
N THR A 151 6.37 23.45 4.81
CA THR A 151 6.10 22.18 4.11
C THR A 151 4.86 22.14 3.25
N ASP A 152 4.03 23.18 3.29
CA ASP A 152 2.76 23.21 2.59
C ASP A 152 2.87 23.73 1.16
N ALA A 153 1.98 23.26 0.30
CA ALA A 153 1.93 23.72 -1.08
C ALA A 153 1.25 25.10 -1.12
N ILE A 154 1.98 26.11 -1.60
CA ILE A 154 1.42 27.42 -1.92
C ILE A 154 0.43 27.20 -3.08
N GLY A 155 -0.86 27.40 -2.80
CA GLY A 155 -1.87 27.45 -3.85
C GLY A 155 -1.90 28.83 -4.50
N GLU A 156 -2.12 28.91 -5.81
CA GLU A 156 -2.22 30.19 -6.55
C GLU A 156 -3.30 31.14 -5.99
N ASN A 157 -4.26 30.60 -5.23
CA ASN A 157 -5.36 31.34 -4.60
C ASN A 157 -5.12 31.70 -3.12
N ALA A 158 -3.96 31.38 -2.54
CA ALA A 158 -3.63 31.71 -1.16
C ALA A 158 -2.85 33.04 -1.09
N PRO A 159 -3.38 34.11 -0.47
CA PRO A 159 -2.68 35.40 -0.35
C PRO A 159 -1.58 35.44 0.72
N TRP A 160 -1.31 34.33 1.42
CA TRP A 160 -0.34 34.22 2.52
C TRP A 160 0.89 33.40 2.10
N GLY A 161 1.99 33.58 2.84
CA GLY A 161 3.27 32.92 2.59
C GLY A 161 3.25 31.41 2.86
N ASP A 162 4.41 30.78 2.68
CA ASP A 162 4.67 29.36 2.89
C ASP A 162 4.85 28.97 4.36
N VAL A 163 5.23 29.93 5.20
CA VAL A 163 5.39 29.71 6.65
C VAL A 163 4.03 29.53 7.31
N GLN A 164 3.88 28.40 7.98
CA GLN A 164 2.73 28.09 8.81
C GLN A 164 3.15 27.67 10.23
N GLU A 165 2.29 27.95 11.19
CA GLU A 165 2.42 27.44 12.55
C GLU A 165 1.75 26.08 12.65
N ILE A 166 2.43 25.13 13.28
CA ILE A 166 1.97 23.76 13.47
C ILE A 166 2.06 23.42 14.95
N ILE A 167 0.95 22.93 15.50
CA ILE A 167 0.85 22.48 16.89
C ILE A 167 0.41 21.03 16.91
N TYR A 168 1.22 20.16 17.51
CA TYR A 168 0.84 18.79 17.84
C TYR A 168 0.42 18.71 19.29
N ALA A 169 -0.76 18.14 19.55
CA ALA A 169 -1.26 17.95 20.90
C ALA A 169 -2.19 16.73 20.98
N LEU A 170 -2.22 16.10 22.15
CA LEU A 170 -3.21 15.09 22.47
C LEU A 170 -4.51 15.75 22.91
N ARG A 171 -5.63 15.25 22.42
CA ARG A 171 -6.98 15.65 22.82
C ARG A 171 -7.78 14.43 23.27
N PRO A 172 -8.81 14.61 24.12
CA PRO A 172 -9.71 13.52 24.46
C PRO A 172 -10.25 12.84 23.22
N ALA A 173 -10.28 11.50 23.22
CA ALA A 173 -10.71 10.75 22.05
C ALA A 173 -12.16 11.11 21.67
N THR A 174 -12.38 11.37 20.39
CA THR A 174 -13.70 11.76 19.85
C THR A 174 -14.72 10.63 20.05
N ASN A 175 -14.26 9.38 20.14
CA ASN A 175 -15.08 8.20 20.37
C ASN A 175 -14.57 7.37 21.56
N ALA A 176 -14.96 7.78 22.77
CA ALA A 176 -14.59 7.09 24.02
C ALA A 176 -15.06 5.62 24.09
N ALA A 177 -15.99 5.19 23.23
CA ALA A 177 -16.49 3.82 23.20
C ALA A 177 -15.53 2.82 22.51
N GLN A 178 -14.54 3.29 21.74
CA GLN A 178 -13.64 2.44 20.94
C GLN A 178 -12.29 2.12 21.62
N GLY A 179 -12.10 2.51 22.88
CA GLY A 179 -10.96 2.13 23.71
C GLY A 179 -10.44 3.25 24.60
N ALA A 180 -9.57 2.89 25.55
CA ALA A 180 -8.83 3.85 26.36
C ALA A 180 -7.68 4.48 25.54
N GLY A 181 -7.63 5.80 25.47
CA GLY A 181 -6.58 6.54 24.79
C GLY A 181 -7.02 7.95 24.37
N MET A 182 -6.08 8.71 23.84
CA MET A 182 -6.25 10.07 23.33
C MET A 182 -6.11 10.09 21.81
N ASP A 183 -6.59 11.16 21.19
CA ASP A 183 -6.41 11.43 19.77
C ASP A 183 -5.26 12.44 19.59
N LEU A 184 -4.30 12.10 18.73
CA LEU A 184 -3.26 13.01 18.28
C LEU A 184 -3.82 13.91 17.17
N PHE A 185 -3.81 15.21 17.44
CA PHE A 185 -4.18 16.24 16.49
C PHE A 185 -2.96 17.04 16.05
N ARG A 186 -3.00 17.46 14.79
CA ARG A 186 -2.13 18.46 14.19
C ARG A 186 -3.01 19.67 13.85
N THR A 187 -2.75 20.78 14.53
CA THR A 187 -3.43 22.06 14.27
C THR A 187 -2.51 22.93 13.42
N VAL A 188 -3.01 23.47 12.31
CA VAL A 188 -2.26 24.32 11.41
C VAL A 188 -2.87 25.71 11.32
N THR A 189 -2.05 26.71 11.54
CA THR A 189 -2.40 28.10 11.25
C THR A 189 -1.57 28.57 10.06
N ARG A 190 -2.23 28.71 8.89
CA ARG A 190 -1.56 29.22 7.68
C ARG A 190 -1.44 30.74 7.65
N ASN A 191 -2.52 31.44 7.98
CA ASN A 191 -2.52 32.91 7.95
C ASN A 191 -2.08 33.48 9.30
N LEU A 192 -0.77 33.60 9.50
CA LEU A 192 -0.17 34.16 10.72
C LEU A 192 -0.40 35.67 10.88
N LEU A 193 -0.88 36.34 9.83
CA LEU A 193 -1.13 37.79 9.83
C LEU A 193 -2.62 38.13 10.04
N ALA A 194 -3.48 37.12 10.15
CA ALA A 194 -4.90 37.33 10.37
C ALA A 194 -5.16 37.96 11.75
N THR A 195 -6.05 38.96 11.80
CA THR A 195 -6.51 39.53 13.08
C THR A 195 -7.38 38.53 13.86
N VAL A 196 -8.04 37.61 13.15
CA VAL A 196 -8.78 36.49 13.72
C VAL A 196 -8.14 35.21 13.20
N VAL A 197 -7.56 34.43 14.11
CA VAL A 197 -6.86 33.18 13.76
C VAL A 197 -7.88 32.09 13.50
N GLU A 198 -7.82 31.48 12.33
CA GLU A 198 -8.65 30.33 11.93
C GLU A 198 -7.75 29.08 11.81
N PRO A 199 -7.53 28.35 12.92
CA PRO A 199 -6.71 27.15 12.91
C PRO A 199 -7.45 25.98 12.27
N GLU A 200 -6.77 25.22 11.42
CA GLU A 200 -7.29 23.99 10.83
C GLU A 200 -6.84 22.79 11.65
N ASP A 201 -7.80 22.05 12.22
CA ASP A 201 -7.53 20.84 12.99
C ASP A 201 -7.56 19.60 12.11
N GLN A 202 -6.44 18.88 12.08
CA GLN A 202 -6.27 17.62 11.39
C GLN A 202 -6.09 16.48 12.41
N TRP A 203 -7.01 15.53 12.43
CA TRP A 203 -6.84 14.28 13.18
C TRP A 203 -5.79 13.40 12.51
N LEU A 204 -4.82 12.89 13.28
CA LEU A 204 -3.73 12.07 12.76
C LEU A 204 -3.82 10.61 13.19
N LEU A 205 -4.00 10.36 14.49
CA LEU A 205 -3.91 9.02 15.05
C LEU A 205 -4.74 8.93 16.35
N GLY A 206 -5.51 7.87 16.50
CA GLY A 206 -6.25 7.58 17.73
C GLY A 206 -5.52 6.57 18.62
N LYS A 207 -6.06 6.33 19.82
CA LYS A 207 -5.53 5.37 20.82
C LYS A 207 -4.09 5.68 21.27
N VAL A 208 -3.72 6.96 21.30
CA VAL A 208 -2.40 7.40 21.77
C VAL A 208 -2.41 7.53 23.29
N GLN A 209 -1.41 6.95 23.97
CA GLN A 209 -1.34 6.96 25.44
C GLN A 209 -0.64 8.21 25.97
N SER A 210 0.49 8.58 25.37
CA SER A 210 1.26 9.76 25.73
C SER A 210 1.98 10.32 24.50
N LEU A 211 2.27 11.63 24.56
CA LEU A 211 3.14 12.32 23.61
C LEU A 211 4.29 12.90 24.40
N GLU A 212 5.50 12.41 24.11
CA GLU A 212 6.72 12.87 24.75
C GLU A 212 7.66 13.48 23.72
N VAL A 213 8.16 14.69 23.99
CA VAL A 213 9.01 15.45 23.09
C VAL A 213 10.20 15.99 23.85
N ALA A 214 11.40 15.73 23.32
CA ALA A 214 12.67 16.20 23.86
C ALA A 214 13.45 16.94 22.78
N GLY A 215 14.09 18.05 23.17
CA GLY A 215 15.04 18.77 22.34
C GLY A 215 16.47 18.38 22.68
N TYR A 216 17.40 18.63 21.74
CA TYR A 216 18.84 18.51 21.94
C TYR A 216 19.47 19.88 21.73
N ASP A 217 20.41 20.29 22.60
CA ASP A 217 21.10 21.59 22.59
C ASP A 217 22.56 21.49 22.13
#